data_AF-A0A3B9DBI6-F1
#
_entry.id   AF-A0A3B9DBI6-F1
#
_cell.length_a   1.000
_cell.length_b   1.000
_cell.length_c   1.000
_cell.angle_alpha   90.00
_cell.angle_beta   90.00
_cell.angle_gamma   90.00
#
_symmetry.space_group_name_H-M   'P 1'
#
loop_
_entity.id
_entity.type
_entity.pdbx_description
1 polymer ?
#
loop_
_entity_poly.entity_id
_entity_poly.type
_entity_poly.pdbx_seq_one_letter_code
_entity_poly.pdbx_strand_id
1 'polypeptide(L)'
;MMKTQIFVMTHKKFNPPNNPIYIPLQVGAALNPDLGYMRDDVGDSISALNPYYGELTGMYWLWKNYHDADLIGVCHYRRFFFNERGTLMTQEEYETALQDVDVMVSNCIHAPTSYLEYFGNSHNVKDMLLAGDIIKMLFPEDTQAFEEVMHQEKYYFGNLCVMRKSLFDAYCDWLFTIFFEMEKYIDVSSYDDYHKRIFGFLSEELLMVYITSKKLKIKEGHVGITAEKAETVEFKLAMVQLVRTGQFTEARKLFYDFLKLRPDVQLELSDIKNEIPDIELILFILEKEKEEGINGMYKVSHELPELIIHFRKTKTILTNYKKEGSLNDLAKQYLTCNYVSDVMKNIILLNMD
;
A
#
# COMPACT_ATOMS: atom_id res chain seq x y z
N MET A 1 -4.23 24.52 -24.61
CA MET A 1 -4.56 23.49 -23.60
C MET A 1 -3.29 23.13 -22.89
N MET A 2 -3.34 23.02 -21.56
CA MET A 2 -2.18 22.53 -20.79
C MET A 2 -1.88 21.09 -21.20
N LYS A 3 -0.61 20.70 -21.18
CA LYS A 3 -0.20 19.33 -21.41
C LYS A 3 -0.11 18.58 -20.08
N THR A 4 -1.11 17.74 -19.84
CA THR A 4 -1.21 16.91 -18.63
C THR A 4 -0.71 15.50 -18.91
N GLN A 5 0.28 15.02 -18.15
CA GLN A 5 0.89 13.70 -18.30
C GLN A 5 1.00 13.01 -16.93
N ILE A 6 0.35 11.87 -16.78
CA ILE A 6 0.33 11.07 -15.54
C ILE A 6 1.13 9.80 -15.77
N PHE A 7 2.31 9.72 -15.18
CA PHE A 7 3.20 8.57 -15.32
C PHE A 7 2.80 7.46 -14.37
N VAL A 8 2.68 6.25 -14.92
CA VAL A 8 2.26 5.06 -14.18
C VAL A 8 3.47 4.17 -13.99
N MET A 9 4.07 4.25 -12.80
CA MET A 9 5.27 3.51 -12.44
C MET A 9 4.97 2.01 -12.33
N THR A 10 5.75 1.19 -13.03
CA THR A 10 5.58 -0.26 -13.04
C THR A 10 6.89 -1.02 -13.17
N HIS A 11 6.99 -2.17 -12.49
CA HIS A 11 8.07 -3.15 -12.68
C HIS A 11 7.58 -4.40 -13.41
N LYS A 12 6.32 -4.42 -13.88
CA LYS A 12 5.72 -5.57 -14.58
C LYS A 12 4.67 -5.16 -15.61
N LYS A 13 4.33 -6.10 -16.50
CA LYS A 13 3.21 -5.93 -17.43
C LYS A 13 1.91 -5.76 -16.64
N PHE A 14 1.08 -4.83 -17.11
CA PHE A 14 -0.28 -4.63 -16.62
C PHE A 14 -1.17 -4.15 -17.78
N ASN A 15 -2.46 -4.03 -17.52
CA ASN A 15 -3.41 -3.45 -18.47
C ASN A 15 -3.48 -1.94 -18.20
N PRO A 16 -2.79 -1.09 -18.99
CA PRO A 16 -2.83 0.35 -18.78
C PRO A 16 -4.23 0.90 -19.04
N PRO A 17 -4.61 2.01 -18.38
CA PRO A 17 -5.82 2.72 -18.72
C PRO A 17 -5.91 3.04 -20.21
N ASN A 18 -7.10 2.91 -20.79
CA ASN A 18 -7.36 3.37 -22.15
C ASN A 18 -7.59 4.90 -22.19
N ASN A 19 -6.58 5.65 -21.73
CA ASN A 19 -6.58 7.10 -21.71
C ASN A 19 -5.14 7.61 -21.91
N PRO A 20 -4.88 8.41 -22.95
CA PRO A 20 -3.53 8.79 -23.38
C PRO A 20 -2.75 9.65 -22.37
N ILE A 21 -3.42 10.26 -21.38
CA ILE A 21 -2.68 10.99 -20.34
C ILE A 21 -1.96 10.05 -19.37
N TYR A 22 -2.37 8.78 -19.28
CA TYR A 22 -1.74 7.79 -18.40
C TYR A 22 -0.65 7.03 -19.16
N ILE A 23 0.60 7.26 -18.79
CA ILE A 23 1.78 6.80 -19.53
C ILE A 23 2.53 5.79 -18.68
N PRO A 24 2.53 4.50 -19.05
CA PRO A 24 3.35 3.50 -18.39
C PRO A 24 4.85 3.85 -18.46
N LEU A 25 5.50 3.88 -17.30
CA LEU A 25 6.95 4.03 -17.15
C LEU A 25 7.49 2.82 -16.40
N GLN A 26 8.30 2.02 -17.09
CA GLN A 26 9.03 0.90 -16.51
C GLN A 26 10.15 1.43 -15.62
N VAL A 27 10.07 1.10 -14.33
CA VAL A 27 11.10 1.39 -13.34
C VAL A 27 12.03 0.19 -13.16
N GLY A 28 13.31 0.45 -12.87
CA GLY A 28 14.32 -0.60 -12.75
C GLY A 28 14.57 -1.35 -14.06
N ALA A 29 14.38 -0.69 -15.20
CA ALA A 29 14.63 -1.26 -16.53
C ALA A 29 16.08 -1.71 -16.72
N ALA A 30 17.04 -1.08 -16.03
CA ALA A 30 18.46 -1.49 -16.08
C ALA A 30 18.71 -2.92 -15.54
N LEU A 31 17.78 -3.45 -14.73
CA LEU A 31 17.91 -4.75 -14.07
C LEU A 31 16.93 -5.79 -14.61
N ASN A 32 16.00 -5.40 -15.48
CA ASN A 32 14.85 -6.23 -15.85
C ASN A 32 14.60 -6.24 -17.36
N PRO A 33 13.96 -7.29 -17.90
CA PRO A 33 13.58 -7.33 -19.31
C PRO A 33 12.65 -6.18 -19.72
N ASP A 34 12.74 -5.77 -20.99
CA ASP A 34 11.92 -4.71 -21.56
C ASP A 34 10.42 -5.09 -21.57
N LEU A 35 9.59 -4.25 -20.96
CA LEU A 35 8.15 -4.41 -20.88
C LEU A 35 7.42 -3.67 -22.01
N GLY A 36 8.10 -3.14 -23.02
CA GLY A 36 7.53 -2.38 -24.13
C GLY A 36 6.86 -1.07 -23.70
N TYR A 37 7.31 -0.49 -22.59
CA TYR A 37 6.87 0.79 -22.08
C TYR A 37 8.01 1.82 -22.18
N MET A 38 7.74 3.07 -21.81
CA MET A 38 8.83 4.02 -21.55
C MET A 38 9.73 3.45 -20.46
N ARG A 39 11.04 3.68 -20.52
CA ARG A 39 12.01 3.09 -19.58
C ARG A 39 12.77 4.17 -18.84
N ASP A 40 13.06 3.91 -17.58
CA ASP A 40 13.80 4.80 -16.71
C ASP A 40 15.33 4.70 -16.85
N ASP A 41 15.86 3.82 -17.72
CA ASP A 41 17.29 3.52 -17.86
C ASP A 41 17.98 4.18 -19.07
N VAL A 42 17.37 5.24 -19.60
CA VAL A 42 17.90 6.02 -20.74
C VAL A 42 18.30 7.42 -20.28
N GLY A 43 19.40 7.99 -20.77
CA GLY A 43 19.83 9.34 -20.39
C GLY A 43 20.42 9.40 -18.97
N ASP A 44 20.13 10.45 -18.22
CA ASP A 44 20.54 10.57 -16.81
C ASP A 44 19.59 9.76 -15.94
N SER A 45 20.11 8.70 -15.31
CA SER A 45 19.28 7.65 -14.70
C SER A 45 19.94 7.02 -13.48
N ILE A 46 19.10 6.68 -12.50
CA ILE A 46 19.42 5.84 -11.35
C ILE A 46 18.68 4.49 -11.40
N SER A 47 18.26 4.02 -12.57
CA SER A 47 17.46 2.79 -12.73
C SER A 47 18.10 1.55 -12.08
N ALA A 48 19.44 1.45 -12.11
CA ALA A 48 20.17 0.37 -11.45
C ALA A 48 20.03 0.37 -9.92
N LEU A 49 19.60 1.47 -9.31
CA LEU A 49 19.34 1.62 -7.87
C LEU A 49 17.87 1.30 -7.50
N ASN A 50 17.07 0.77 -8.43
CA ASN A 50 15.68 0.38 -8.19
C ASN A 50 15.46 -0.52 -6.96
N PRO A 51 16.35 -1.46 -6.59
CA PRO A 51 16.20 -2.25 -5.37
C PRO A 51 16.10 -1.40 -4.09
N TYR A 52 16.67 -0.18 -4.11
CA TYR A 52 16.67 0.74 -2.98
C TYR A 52 15.64 1.88 -3.13
N TYR A 53 15.45 2.36 -4.36
CA TYR A 53 14.63 3.53 -4.68
C TYR A 53 13.20 3.20 -5.14
N GLY A 54 12.95 1.97 -5.59
CA GLY A 54 11.64 1.58 -6.13
C GLY A 54 11.17 2.53 -7.23
N GLU A 55 9.92 2.99 -7.13
CA GLU A 55 9.27 3.92 -8.06
C GLU A 55 10.01 5.27 -8.22
N LEU A 56 10.86 5.66 -7.26
CA LEU A 56 11.63 6.90 -7.34
C LEU A 56 12.66 6.91 -8.48
N THR A 57 13.11 5.74 -8.94
CA THR A 57 13.96 5.67 -10.13
C THR A 57 13.28 6.27 -11.36
N GLY A 58 11.97 6.04 -11.50
CA GLY A 58 11.14 6.70 -12.50
C GLY A 58 10.95 8.20 -12.24
N MET A 59 10.75 8.61 -10.97
CA MET A 59 10.63 10.04 -10.63
C MET A 59 11.91 10.83 -10.96
N TYR A 60 13.08 10.27 -10.61
CA TYR A 60 14.37 10.84 -10.98
C TYR A 60 14.50 10.98 -12.49
N TRP A 61 14.14 9.93 -13.23
CA TRP A 61 14.21 9.95 -14.68
C TRP A 61 13.31 11.03 -15.29
N LEU A 62 12.08 11.20 -14.78
CA LEU A 62 11.17 12.26 -15.20
C LEU A 62 11.72 13.66 -14.91
N TRP A 63 12.36 13.84 -13.75
CA TRP A 63 13.00 15.10 -13.39
C TRP A 63 14.12 15.46 -14.37
N LYS A 64 15.01 14.51 -14.67
CA LYS A 64 16.20 14.77 -15.49
C LYS A 64 15.97 14.78 -16.99
N ASN A 65 15.00 14.01 -17.49
CA ASN A 65 14.88 13.73 -18.93
C ASN A 65 13.54 14.16 -19.54
N TYR A 66 12.49 14.31 -18.74
CA TYR A 66 11.15 14.59 -19.25
C TYR A 66 10.76 16.06 -19.04
N HIS A 67 10.72 16.85 -20.10
CA HIS A 67 10.39 18.29 -20.01
C HIS A 67 9.08 18.68 -20.72
N ASP A 68 8.42 17.70 -21.35
CA ASP A 68 7.27 17.92 -22.22
C ASP A 68 5.94 17.70 -21.49
N ALA A 69 5.72 18.46 -20.41
CA ALA A 69 4.48 18.53 -19.65
C ALA A 69 4.35 19.87 -18.90
N ASP A 70 3.14 20.41 -18.84
CA ASP A 70 2.80 21.54 -17.96
C ASP A 70 2.38 21.04 -16.57
N LEU A 71 1.59 19.96 -16.57
CA LEU A 71 1.12 19.25 -15.38
C LEU A 71 1.62 17.81 -15.44
N ILE A 72 2.34 17.39 -14.40
CA ILE A 72 2.94 16.08 -14.28
C ILE A 72 2.38 15.35 -13.06
N GLY A 73 2.07 14.07 -13.24
CA GLY A 73 1.60 13.21 -12.18
C GLY A 73 2.40 11.93 -12.08
N VAL A 74 2.45 11.37 -10.88
CA VAL A 74 3.00 10.05 -10.58
C VAL A 74 1.91 9.20 -9.95
N CYS A 75 1.63 8.07 -10.60
CA CYS A 75 0.74 7.02 -10.13
C CYS A 75 1.50 5.69 -10.16
N HIS A 76 1.01 4.70 -9.43
CA HIS A 76 1.59 3.35 -9.48
C HIS A 76 0.65 2.46 -10.30
N TYR A 77 1.16 1.36 -10.88
CA TYR A 77 0.40 0.50 -11.81
C TYR A 77 -0.96 -0.05 -11.30
N ARG A 78 -1.24 0.05 -10.00
CA ARG A 78 -2.53 -0.33 -9.38
C ARG A 78 -3.22 0.79 -8.59
N ARG A 79 -2.66 1.99 -8.52
CA ARG A 79 -3.13 3.07 -7.64
C ARG A 79 -3.26 4.35 -8.46
N PHE A 80 -4.48 4.84 -8.60
CA PHE A 80 -4.81 5.97 -9.46
C PHE A 80 -5.77 6.92 -8.75
N PHE A 81 -5.73 8.21 -9.10
CA PHE A 81 -6.75 9.15 -8.64
C PHE A 81 -8.06 8.92 -9.39
N PHE A 82 -9.14 8.76 -8.62
CA PHE A 82 -10.50 8.59 -9.11
C PHE A 82 -11.32 9.86 -8.86
N ASN A 83 -12.22 10.16 -9.79
CA ASN A 83 -13.24 11.18 -9.60
C ASN A 83 -14.36 10.69 -8.67
N GLU A 84 -15.33 11.55 -8.39
CA GLU A 84 -16.48 11.25 -7.51
C GLU A 84 -17.35 10.07 -7.99
N ARG A 85 -17.23 9.68 -9.26
CA ARG A 85 -17.94 8.53 -9.85
C ARG A 85 -17.18 7.21 -9.69
N GLY A 86 -16.01 7.23 -9.04
CA GLY A 86 -15.14 6.06 -8.90
C GLY A 86 -14.47 5.63 -10.20
N THR A 87 -14.29 6.57 -11.15
CA THR A 87 -13.56 6.31 -12.41
C THR A 87 -12.30 7.16 -12.48
N LEU A 88 -11.35 6.76 -13.32
CA LEU A 88 -10.10 7.49 -13.51
C LEU A 88 -10.36 8.96 -13.85
N MET A 89 -9.60 9.85 -13.21
CA MET A 89 -9.67 11.27 -13.52
C MET A 89 -9.25 11.57 -14.96
N THR A 90 -9.99 12.47 -15.61
CA THR A 90 -9.67 12.99 -16.94
C THR A 90 -8.68 14.15 -16.88
N GLN A 91 -8.15 14.54 -18.04
CA GLN A 91 -7.29 15.72 -18.16
C GLN A 91 -7.96 16.98 -17.61
N GLU A 92 -9.20 17.24 -18.02
CA GLU A 92 -9.98 18.41 -17.58
C GLU A 92 -10.24 18.38 -16.08
N GLU A 93 -10.51 17.20 -15.50
CA GLU A 93 -10.71 17.04 -14.06
C GLU A 93 -9.42 17.35 -13.27
N TYR A 94 -8.24 16.92 -13.73
CA TYR A 94 -6.97 17.31 -13.11
C TYR A 94 -6.68 18.80 -13.25
N GLU A 95 -6.84 19.36 -14.45
CA GLU A 95 -6.59 20.78 -14.72
C GLU A 95 -7.50 21.68 -13.89
N THR A 96 -8.76 21.30 -13.74
CA THR A 96 -9.73 22.00 -12.87
C THR A 96 -9.36 21.84 -11.40
N ALA A 97 -9.02 20.63 -10.96
CA ALA A 97 -8.65 20.37 -9.56
C ALA A 97 -7.39 21.13 -9.13
N LEU A 98 -6.46 21.39 -10.06
CA LEU A 98 -5.18 22.05 -9.84
C LEU A 98 -5.16 23.53 -10.28
N GLN A 99 -6.33 24.12 -10.52
CA GLN A 99 -6.43 25.52 -10.93
C GLN A 99 -5.94 26.49 -9.84
N ASP A 100 -6.37 26.28 -8.59
CA ASP A 100 -6.14 27.19 -7.45
C ASP A 100 -5.28 26.58 -6.32
N VAL A 101 -4.70 25.40 -6.59
CA VAL A 101 -3.85 24.65 -5.65
C VAL A 101 -2.55 24.25 -6.34
N ASP A 102 -1.54 23.89 -5.55
CA ASP A 102 -0.19 23.62 -6.01
C ASP A 102 0.03 22.14 -6.33
N VAL A 103 -0.54 21.26 -5.50
CA VAL A 103 -0.35 19.81 -5.59
C VAL A 103 -1.61 19.04 -5.21
N MET A 104 -1.87 17.96 -5.95
CA MET A 104 -2.85 16.95 -5.60
C MET A 104 -2.11 15.74 -5.03
N VAL A 105 -2.55 15.24 -3.87
CA VAL A 105 -2.01 14.07 -3.17
C VAL A 105 -3.14 13.09 -2.84
N SER A 106 -2.83 11.92 -2.30
CA SER A 106 -3.85 10.96 -1.86
C SER A 106 -4.81 11.57 -0.84
N ASN A 107 -5.91 10.87 -0.57
CA ASN A 107 -6.74 11.18 0.58
C ASN A 107 -5.92 11.10 1.87
N CYS A 108 -6.25 11.99 2.81
CA CYS A 108 -5.70 11.99 4.16
C CYS A 108 -6.05 10.68 4.88
N ILE A 109 -5.09 10.15 5.64
CA ILE A 109 -5.26 9.03 6.57
C ILE A 109 -4.72 9.47 7.94
N HIS A 110 -5.24 8.86 9.01
CA HIS A 110 -4.76 9.08 10.37
C HIS A 110 -4.21 7.76 10.93
N ALA A 111 -2.96 7.79 11.34
CA ALA A 111 -2.32 6.72 12.09
C ALA A 111 -2.83 6.70 13.54
N PRO A 112 -2.83 5.53 14.21
CA PRO A 112 -3.21 5.42 15.62
C PRO A 112 -2.17 6.03 16.59
N THR A 113 -0.97 6.36 16.10
CA THR A 113 0.16 6.91 16.83
C THR A 113 0.83 8.02 16.00
N SER A 114 1.86 8.67 16.54
CA SER A 114 2.65 9.64 15.77
C SER A 114 3.19 9.03 14.47
N TYR A 115 3.33 9.83 13.42
CA TYR A 115 3.73 9.33 12.11
C TYR A 115 5.11 8.65 12.17
N LEU A 116 6.04 9.17 12.99
CA LEU A 116 7.35 8.54 13.22
C LEU A 116 7.23 7.16 13.88
N GLU A 117 6.35 7.01 14.89
CA GLU A 117 6.11 5.72 15.54
C GLU A 117 5.42 4.73 14.60
N TYR A 118 4.42 5.20 13.85
CA TYR A 118 3.73 4.41 12.85
C TYR A 118 4.68 3.88 11.76
N PHE A 119 5.57 4.74 11.26
CA PHE A 119 6.65 4.34 10.35
C PHE A 119 7.55 3.28 10.99
N GLY A 120 7.98 3.51 12.24
CA GLY A 120 8.85 2.60 13.00
C GLY A 120 8.26 1.21 13.27
N ASN A 121 6.94 1.05 13.21
CA ASN A 121 6.28 -0.26 13.35
C ASN A 121 6.48 -1.17 12.14
N SER A 122 6.74 -0.59 10.95
CA SER A 122 6.88 -1.34 9.69
C SER A 122 8.23 -1.17 9.01
N HIS A 123 9.03 -0.19 9.44
CA HIS A 123 10.28 0.23 8.82
C HIS A 123 11.33 0.59 9.87
N ASN A 124 12.60 0.73 9.46
CA ASN A 124 13.65 1.12 10.38
C ASN A 124 13.59 2.62 10.69
N VAL A 125 13.07 2.97 11.87
CA VAL A 125 12.92 4.36 12.33
C VAL A 125 14.23 5.16 12.32
N LYS A 126 15.39 4.50 12.45
CA LYS A 126 16.69 5.18 12.43
C LYS A 126 16.98 5.84 11.09
N ASP A 127 16.45 5.27 10.01
CA ASP A 127 16.61 5.82 8.65
C ASP A 127 15.82 7.12 8.49
N MET A 128 14.63 7.22 9.12
CA MET A 128 13.85 8.45 9.16
C MET A 128 14.51 9.52 10.02
N LEU A 129 15.08 9.15 11.16
CA LEU A 129 15.83 10.08 12.01
C LEU A 129 17.06 10.63 11.27
N LEU A 130 17.77 9.78 10.53
CA LEU A 130 18.86 10.22 9.66
C LEU A 130 18.37 11.20 8.57
N ALA A 131 17.20 10.96 7.96
CA ALA A 131 16.62 11.91 7.02
C ALA A 131 16.41 13.29 7.68
N GLY A 132 15.92 13.32 8.92
CA GLY A 132 15.79 14.55 9.71
C GLY A 132 17.12 15.26 9.96
N ASP A 133 18.18 14.52 10.31
CA ASP A 133 19.52 15.08 10.50
C ASP A 133 20.11 15.65 9.20
N ILE A 134 19.93 14.96 8.07
CA ILE A 134 20.36 15.45 6.76
C ILE A 134 19.57 16.69 6.33
N ILE A 135 18.25 16.71 6.57
CA ILE A 135 17.41 17.90 6.32
C ILE A 135 17.92 19.08 7.14
N LYS A 136 18.15 18.89 8.44
CA LYS A 136 18.66 19.94 9.32
C LYS A 136 20.02 20.50 8.86
N MET A 137 20.86 19.65 8.28
CA MET A 137 22.18 20.02 7.77
C MET A 137 22.09 20.78 6.44
N LEU A 138 21.30 20.29 5.48
CA LEU A 138 21.26 20.80 4.10
C LEU A 138 20.20 21.89 3.88
N PHE A 139 19.08 21.78 4.58
CA PHE A 139 17.89 22.63 4.47
C PHE A 139 17.36 23.00 5.87
N PRO A 140 18.13 23.74 6.69
CA PRO A 140 17.78 24.04 8.07
C PRO A 140 16.40 24.70 8.24
N GLU A 141 15.94 25.45 7.24
CA GLU A 141 14.60 26.05 7.18
C GLU A 141 13.46 25.03 7.13
N ASP A 142 13.72 23.80 6.68
CA ASP A 142 12.74 22.71 6.57
C ASP A 142 12.67 21.84 7.84
N THR A 143 13.58 22.05 8.81
CA THR A 143 13.66 21.27 10.06
C THR A 143 12.35 21.33 10.85
N GLN A 144 11.75 22.51 10.98
CA GLN A 144 10.51 22.67 11.73
C GLN A 144 9.37 21.87 11.10
N ALA A 145 9.26 21.89 9.76
CA ALA A 145 8.24 21.12 9.06
C ALA A 145 8.46 19.61 9.21
N PHE A 146 9.71 19.14 9.21
CA PHE A 146 10.02 17.74 9.50
C PHE A 146 9.54 17.34 10.89
N GLU A 147 9.90 18.12 11.92
CA GLU A 147 9.48 17.86 13.30
C GLU A 147 7.94 17.86 13.43
N GLU A 148 7.25 18.84 12.86
CA GLU A 148 5.78 18.91 12.87
C GLU A 148 5.14 17.68 12.22
N VAL A 149 5.64 17.25 11.05
CA VAL A 149 5.10 16.08 10.33
C VAL A 149 5.37 14.77 11.06
N MET A 150 6.52 14.62 11.72
CA MET A 150 6.85 13.40 12.46
C MET A 150 6.01 13.22 13.74
N HIS A 151 5.53 14.31 14.36
CA HIS A 151 4.78 14.27 15.62
C HIS A 151 3.26 14.20 15.46
N GLN A 152 2.72 14.51 14.28
CA GLN A 152 1.28 14.39 14.02
C GLN A 152 0.88 12.95 13.69
N GLU A 153 -0.44 12.72 13.59
CA GLU A 153 -1.03 11.43 13.21
C GLU A 153 -1.45 11.40 11.74
N LYS A 154 -1.48 12.55 11.07
CA LYS A 154 -1.93 12.69 9.67
C LYS A 154 -0.83 12.29 8.70
N TYR A 155 -1.18 11.51 7.69
CA TYR A 155 -0.30 11.19 6.57
C TYR A 155 -1.02 11.04 5.23
N TYR A 156 -0.22 11.01 4.15
CA TYR A 156 -0.66 10.68 2.80
C TYR A 156 -0.07 9.34 2.39
N PHE A 157 -0.85 8.57 1.66
CA PHE A 157 -0.47 7.25 1.22
C PHE A 157 0.32 7.30 -0.08
N GLY A 158 1.51 6.68 -0.06
CA GLY A 158 2.40 6.67 -1.21
C GLY A 158 2.97 8.05 -1.52
N ASN A 159 3.90 8.07 -2.46
CA ASN A 159 4.42 9.26 -3.11
C ASN A 159 3.59 9.62 -4.36
N LEU A 160 2.27 9.36 -4.32
CA LEU A 160 1.33 9.69 -5.40
C LEU A 160 1.04 11.19 -5.40
N CYS A 161 1.40 11.87 -6.47
CA CYS A 161 1.20 13.31 -6.58
C CYS A 161 0.93 13.77 -8.02
N VAL A 162 0.18 14.86 -8.17
CA VAL A 162 0.02 15.60 -9.43
C VAL A 162 0.24 17.07 -9.18
N MET A 163 1.15 17.70 -9.92
CA MET A 163 1.50 19.11 -9.73
C MET A 163 2.04 19.73 -11.02
N ARG A 164 2.27 21.05 -11.02
CA ARG A 164 2.96 21.71 -12.14
C ARG A 164 4.38 21.16 -12.26
N LYS A 165 4.88 21.03 -13.49
CA LYS A 165 6.22 20.47 -13.74
C LYS A 165 7.33 21.19 -12.98
N SER A 166 7.26 22.51 -12.86
CA SER A 166 8.23 23.29 -12.08
C SER A 166 8.24 22.95 -10.59
N LEU A 167 7.08 22.67 -10.00
CA LEU A 167 6.97 22.24 -8.59
C LEU A 167 7.51 20.82 -8.42
N PHE A 168 7.24 19.94 -9.38
CA PHE A 168 7.77 18.58 -9.39
C PHE A 168 9.30 18.57 -9.46
N ASP A 169 9.88 19.43 -10.30
CA ASP A 169 11.34 19.54 -10.43
C ASP A 169 11.99 20.10 -9.17
N ALA A 170 11.37 21.09 -8.53
CA ALA A 170 11.84 21.62 -7.25
C ALA A 170 11.74 20.56 -6.13
N TYR A 171 10.67 19.77 -6.12
CA TYR A 171 10.52 18.66 -5.17
C TYR A 171 11.58 17.58 -5.39
N CYS A 172 11.81 17.16 -6.64
CA CYS A 172 12.81 16.15 -6.97
C CYS A 172 14.22 16.63 -6.61
N ASP A 173 14.55 17.89 -6.90
CA ASP A 173 15.84 18.48 -6.53
C ASP A 173 16.09 18.41 -5.02
N TRP A 174 15.10 18.82 -4.22
CA TRP A 174 15.17 18.73 -2.77
C TRP A 174 15.29 17.28 -2.28
N LEU A 175 14.41 16.39 -2.75
CA LEU A 175 14.33 15.00 -2.31
C LEU A 175 15.60 14.21 -2.64
N PHE A 176 16.06 14.27 -3.89
CA PHE A 176 17.25 13.51 -4.32
C PHE A 176 18.53 14.08 -3.75
N THR A 177 18.61 15.39 -3.48
CA THR A 177 19.74 15.98 -2.76
C THR A 177 19.86 15.36 -1.36
N ILE A 178 18.75 15.20 -0.64
CA ILE A 178 18.73 14.52 0.67
C ILE A 178 19.15 13.06 0.53
N PHE A 179 18.55 12.31 -0.40
CA PHE A 179 18.81 10.88 -0.54
C PHE A 179 20.26 10.58 -0.96
N PHE A 180 20.84 11.33 -1.88
CA PHE A 180 22.26 11.16 -2.25
C PHE A 180 23.22 11.51 -1.12
N GLU A 181 22.85 12.41 -0.20
CA GLU A 181 23.63 12.63 1.00
C GLU A 181 23.48 11.47 1.99
N MET A 182 22.25 10.97 2.20
CA MET A 182 21.95 9.84 3.08
C MET A 182 22.69 8.56 2.65
N GLU A 183 22.86 8.30 1.35
CA GLU A 183 23.60 7.15 0.81
C GLU A 183 25.00 7.00 1.39
N LYS A 184 25.64 8.10 1.82
CA LYS A 184 26.99 8.06 2.40
C LYS A 184 27.03 7.50 3.82
N TYR A 185 25.88 7.45 4.50
CA TYR A 185 25.76 7.09 5.91
C TYR A 185 24.95 5.80 6.13
N ILE A 186 24.19 5.36 5.13
CA ILE A 186 23.35 4.16 5.22
C ILE A 186 24.17 2.91 4.88
N ASP A 187 24.08 1.90 5.75
CA ASP A 187 24.53 0.54 5.47
C ASP A 187 23.32 -0.42 5.50
N VAL A 188 22.92 -0.89 4.32
CA VAL A 188 21.80 -1.85 4.14
C VAL A 188 22.26 -3.31 4.08
N SER A 189 23.53 -3.61 4.38
CA SER A 189 24.08 -4.97 4.27
C SER A 189 23.35 -5.99 5.16
N SER A 190 22.80 -5.53 6.29
CA SER A 190 22.02 -6.36 7.21
C SER A 190 20.52 -6.33 6.94
N TYR A 191 20.05 -5.58 5.95
CA TYR A 191 18.62 -5.43 5.68
C TYR A 191 18.13 -6.62 4.85
N ASP A 192 16.90 -7.07 5.12
CA ASP A 192 16.20 -7.98 4.22
C ASP A 192 15.76 -7.26 2.94
N ASP A 193 15.31 -8.02 1.94
CA ASP A 193 14.93 -7.47 0.63
C ASP A 193 13.74 -6.50 0.69
N TYR A 194 12.90 -6.59 1.72
CA TYR A 194 11.80 -5.65 1.93
C TYR A 194 12.35 -4.30 2.42
N HIS A 195 13.16 -4.32 3.48
CA HIS A 195 13.72 -3.11 4.09
C HIS A 195 14.78 -2.42 3.23
N LYS A 196 15.40 -3.12 2.28
CA LYS A 196 16.32 -2.50 1.30
C LYS A 196 15.68 -1.37 0.50
N ARG A 197 14.35 -1.35 0.33
CA ARG A 197 13.59 -0.30 -0.37
C ARG A 197 13.46 1.02 0.41
N ILE A 198 14.46 1.32 1.22
CA ILE A 198 14.53 2.42 2.18
C ILE A 198 14.01 3.75 1.61
N PHE A 199 14.56 4.21 0.48
CA PHE A 199 14.22 5.52 -0.08
C PHE A 199 12.79 5.57 -0.59
N GLY A 200 12.28 4.44 -1.10
CA GLY A 200 10.87 4.32 -1.47
C GLY A 200 9.95 4.59 -0.29
N PHE A 201 10.24 4.00 0.87
CA PHE A 201 9.49 4.24 2.10
C PHE A 201 9.62 5.70 2.55
N LEU A 202 10.85 6.17 2.76
CA LEU A 202 11.12 7.55 3.25
C LEU A 202 10.44 8.63 2.40
N SER A 203 10.30 8.42 1.08
CA SER A 203 9.71 9.42 0.19
C SER A 203 8.22 9.68 0.44
N GLU A 204 7.50 8.73 1.05
CA GLU A 204 6.09 8.92 1.38
C GLU A 204 5.95 10.00 2.46
N GLU A 205 6.78 9.94 3.51
CA GLU A 205 6.82 10.95 4.56
C GLU A 205 7.39 12.28 4.07
N LEU A 206 8.50 12.22 3.31
CA LEU A 206 9.21 13.41 2.89
C LEU A 206 8.44 14.26 1.89
N LEU A 207 7.49 13.67 1.13
CA LEU A 207 6.54 14.45 0.33
C LEU A 207 5.71 15.39 1.22
N MET A 208 5.21 14.88 2.36
CA MET A 208 4.43 15.69 3.29
C MET A 208 5.28 16.75 4.00
N VAL A 209 6.54 16.43 4.32
CA VAL A 209 7.50 17.41 4.86
C VAL A 209 7.72 18.56 3.88
N TYR A 210 7.97 18.25 2.61
CA TYR A 210 8.17 19.26 1.56
C TYR A 210 6.94 20.16 1.38
N ILE A 211 5.75 19.56 1.30
CA ILE A 211 4.47 20.28 1.20
C ILE A 211 4.28 21.24 2.38
N THR A 212 4.50 20.75 3.60
CA THR A 212 4.37 21.54 4.84
C THR A 212 5.35 22.69 4.86
N SER A 213 6.63 22.43 4.57
CA SER A 213 7.67 23.46 4.62
C SER A 213 7.44 24.57 3.60
N LYS A 214 7.16 24.19 2.35
CA LYS A 214 6.96 25.15 1.26
C LYS A 214 5.54 25.74 1.25
N LYS A 215 4.70 25.37 2.22
CA LYS A 215 3.31 25.86 2.41
C LYS A 215 2.46 25.71 1.15
N LEU A 216 2.63 24.57 0.47
CA LEU A 216 1.92 24.29 -0.77
C LEU A 216 0.43 24.07 -0.48
N LYS A 217 -0.44 24.64 -1.31
CA LYS A 217 -1.87 24.40 -1.27
C LYS A 217 -2.17 23.03 -1.84
N ILE A 218 -2.87 22.22 -1.06
CA ILE A 218 -3.16 20.83 -1.41
C ILE A 218 -4.58 20.63 -1.93
N LYS A 219 -4.73 19.66 -2.82
CA LYS A 219 -6.01 18.98 -3.09
C LYS A 219 -5.86 17.51 -2.71
N GLU A 220 -6.69 17.05 -1.79
CA GLU A 220 -6.77 15.63 -1.48
C GLU A 220 -7.62 14.92 -2.55
N GLY A 221 -7.10 13.82 -3.09
CA GLY A 221 -7.71 13.03 -4.15
C GLY A 221 -7.99 11.60 -3.71
N HIS A 222 -9.17 11.08 -4.04
CA HIS A 222 -9.50 9.69 -3.76
C HIS A 222 -8.62 8.77 -4.62
N VAL A 223 -7.83 7.90 -3.97
CA VAL A 223 -7.01 6.91 -4.67
C VAL A 223 -7.76 5.59 -4.76
N GLY A 224 -8.11 5.20 -5.98
CA GLY A 224 -8.67 3.88 -6.28
C GLY A 224 -7.58 2.84 -6.47
N ILE A 225 -7.82 1.63 -5.97
CA ILE A 225 -6.96 0.47 -6.20
C ILE A 225 -7.59 -0.47 -7.22
N THR A 226 -6.90 -0.72 -8.34
CA THR A 226 -7.46 -1.47 -9.47
C THR A 226 -7.15 -2.98 -9.44
N ALA A 227 -6.20 -3.41 -8.61
CA ALA A 227 -5.85 -4.82 -8.42
C ALA A 227 -5.10 -5.05 -7.10
N GLU A 228 -5.07 -6.29 -6.60
CA GLU A 228 -4.20 -6.70 -5.49
C GLU A 228 -2.72 -6.86 -5.91
N LYS A 229 -1.81 -6.85 -4.93
CA LYS A 229 -0.38 -7.15 -5.16
C LYS A 229 -0.28 -8.59 -5.68
N ALA A 230 0.59 -8.84 -6.66
CA ALA A 230 0.72 -10.18 -7.23
C ALA A 230 1.14 -11.19 -6.16
N GLU A 231 2.04 -10.76 -5.27
CA GLU A 231 2.57 -11.57 -4.17
C GLU A 231 1.46 -11.89 -3.14
N THR A 232 0.53 -10.94 -2.91
CA THR A 232 -0.65 -11.18 -2.06
C THR A 232 -1.62 -12.17 -2.71
N VAL A 233 -1.83 -12.07 -4.03
CA VAL A 233 -2.66 -13.02 -4.78
C VAL A 233 -2.06 -14.42 -4.74
N GLU A 234 -0.77 -14.55 -5.01
CA GLU A 234 -0.02 -15.82 -4.94
C GLU A 234 -0.08 -16.42 -3.54
N PHE A 235 0.09 -15.60 -2.50
CA PHE A 235 -0.06 -16.02 -1.11
C PHE A 235 -1.45 -16.57 -0.82
N LYS A 236 -2.52 -15.84 -1.21
CA LYS A 236 -3.90 -16.31 -1.05
C LYS A 236 -4.14 -17.61 -1.81
N LEU A 237 -3.59 -17.78 -3.02
CA LEU A 237 -3.69 -19.03 -3.78
C LEU A 237 -2.98 -20.21 -3.09
N ALA A 238 -1.84 -19.98 -2.44
CA ALA A 238 -1.17 -20.99 -1.63
C ALA A 238 -2.07 -21.43 -0.46
N MET A 239 -2.72 -20.48 0.22
CA MET A 239 -3.68 -20.78 1.30
C MET A 239 -4.87 -21.60 0.79
N VAL A 240 -5.44 -21.22 -0.36
CA VAL A 240 -6.52 -21.98 -1.02
C VAL A 240 -6.09 -23.44 -1.25
N GLN A 241 -4.89 -23.66 -1.77
CA GLN A 241 -4.42 -25.01 -2.08
C GLN A 241 -4.15 -25.86 -0.83
N LEU A 242 -3.58 -25.27 0.22
CA LEU A 242 -3.32 -25.98 1.47
C LEU A 242 -4.62 -26.32 2.21
N VAL A 243 -5.59 -25.40 2.24
CA VAL A 243 -6.93 -25.66 2.79
C VAL A 243 -7.63 -26.77 2.01
N ARG A 244 -7.62 -26.72 0.67
CA ARG A 244 -8.23 -27.74 -0.18
C ARG A 244 -7.71 -29.15 0.11
N THR A 245 -6.43 -29.25 0.46
CA THR A 245 -5.76 -30.53 0.77
C THR A 245 -5.75 -30.88 2.25
N GLY A 246 -6.39 -30.10 3.12
CA GLY A 246 -6.50 -30.38 4.56
C GLY A 246 -5.21 -30.16 5.35
N GLN A 247 -4.25 -29.42 4.79
CA GLN A 247 -2.92 -29.13 5.35
C GLN A 247 -2.93 -27.83 6.18
N PHE A 248 -3.75 -27.79 7.23
CA PHE A 248 -4.02 -26.57 7.99
C PHE A 248 -2.81 -26.09 8.80
N THR A 249 -2.05 -27.01 9.39
CA THR A 249 -0.84 -26.67 10.16
C THR A 249 0.24 -26.07 9.27
N GLU A 250 0.44 -26.65 8.08
CA GLU A 250 1.35 -26.10 7.07
C GLU A 250 0.86 -24.73 6.57
N ALA A 251 -0.45 -24.57 6.34
CA ALA A 251 -1.04 -23.29 5.96
C ALA A 251 -0.77 -22.21 7.01
N ARG A 252 -1.01 -22.49 8.30
CA ARG A 252 -0.74 -21.54 9.39
C ARG A 252 0.74 -21.19 9.49
N LYS A 253 1.63 -22.18 9.36
CA LYS A 253 3.07 -21.92 9.38
C LYS A 253 3.49 -21.00 8.24
N LEU A 254 3.08 -21.31 7.01
CA LEU A 254 3.36 -20.48 5.83
C LEU A 254 2.76 -19.08 5.98
N PHE A 255 1.56 -18.97 6.56
CA PHE A 255 0.90 -17.70 6.82
C PHE A 255 1.75 -16.78 7.71
N TYR A 256 2.19 -17.26 8.87
CA TYR A 256 3.00 -16.44 9.78
C TYR A 256 4.42 -16.19 9.26
N ASP A 257 5.01 -17.13 8.53
CA ASP A 257 6.31 -16.88 7.89
C ASP A 257 6.20 -15.80 6.80
N PHE A 258 5.08 -15.76 6.07
CA PHE A 258 4.79 -14.68 5.13
C PHE A 258 4.58 -13.33 5.83
N LEU A 259 3.85 -13.29 6.96
CA LEU A 259 3.68 -12.04 7.73
C LEU A 259 5.02 -11.46 8.24
N LYS A 260 5.96 -12.32 8.63
CA LYS A 260 7.31 -11.87 9.02
C LYS A 260 8.08 -11.25 7.85
N LEU A 261 7.94 -11.82 6.66
CA LEU A 261 8.57 -11.31 5.44
C LEU A 261 7.87 -10.04 4.91
N ARG A 262 6.57 -9.90 5.16
CA ARG A 262 5.71 -8.83 4.64
C ARG A 262 4.80 -8.28 5.74
N PRO A 263 5.35 -7.52 6.71
CA PRO A 263 4.58 -6.95 7.81
C PRO A 263 3.48 -6.00 7.32
N ASP A 264 3.63 -5.42 6.13
CA ASP A 264 2.67 -4.51 5.50
C ASP A 264 1.45 -5.19 4.86
N VAL A 265 1.39 -6.54 4.81
CA VAL A 265 0.32 -7.22 4.04
C VAL A 265 -1.06 -7.04 4.67
N GLN A 266 -1.14 -6.87 5.99
CA GLN A 266 -2.40 -6.66 6.72
C GLN A 266 -2.89 -5.20 6.67
N LEU A 267 -2.10 -4.27 6.13
CA LEU A 267 -2.54 -2.89 5.95
C LEU A 267 -3.65 -2.81 4.89
N GLU A 268 -4.60 -1.90 5.08
CA GLU A 268 -5.84 -1.75 4.27
C GLU A 268 -5.58 -1.74 2.75
N LEU A 269 -4.45 -1.18 2.33
CA LEU A 269 -4.10 -0.97 0.92
C LEU A 269 -3.26 -2.11 0.32
N SER A 270 -2.86 -3.08 1.15
CA SER A 270 -2.26 -4.35 0.74
C SER A 270 -3.29 -5.47 0.66
N ASP A 271 -4.31 -5.45 1.53
CA ASP A 271 -5.42 -6.41 1.56
C ASP A 271 -6.76 -5.74 1.28
N ILE A 272 -6.98 -5.43 -0.01
CA ILE A 272 -8.11 -4.61 -0.51
C ILE A 272 -9.48 -5.22 -0.13
N LYS A 273 -9.55 -6.54 0.03
CA LYS A 273 -10.79 -7.26 0.38
C LYS A 273 -10.91 -7.54 1.88
N ASN A 274 -9.93 -7.13 2.68
CA ASN A 274 -9.80 -7.43 4.10
C ASN A 274 -9.95 -8.94 4.40
N GLU A 275 -9.36 -9.79 3.55
CA GLU A 275 -9.45 -11.25 3.66
C GLU A 275 -8.34 -11.86 4.52
N ILE A 276 -7.19 -11.20 4.66
CA ILE A 276 -6.02 -11.73 5.38
C ILE A 276 -6.34 -11.99 6.86
N PRO A 277 -6.98 -11.07 7.62
CA PRO A 277 -7.37 -11.36 9.00
C PRO A 277 -8.43 -12.48 9.09
N ASP A 278 -9.34 -12.56 8.13
CA ASP A 278 -10.34 -13.64 8.08
C ASP A 278 -9.66 -14.99 7.82
N ILE A 279 -8.71 -15.05 6.87
CA ILE A 279 -7.95 -16.26 6.55
C ILE A 279 -7.19 -16.74 7.79
N GLU A 280 -6.54 -15.85 8.55
CA GLU A 280 -5.83 -16.21 9.78
C GLU A 280 -6.73 -16.98 10.76
N LEU A 281 -7.90 -16.41 11.06
CA LEU A 281 -8.86 -17.02 11.98
C LEU A 281 -9.45 -18.31 11.43
N ILE A 282 -9.77 -18.35 10.13
CA ILE A 282 -10.29 -19.55 9.46
C ILE A 282 -9.27 -20.70 9.54
N LEU A 283 -7.99 -20.44 9.27
CA LEU A 283 -6.94 -21.45 9.35
C LEU A 283 -6.81 -21.99 10.78
N PHE A 284 -6.92 -21.11 11.79
CA PHE A 284 -6.91 -21.54 13.18
C PHE A 284 -8.13 -22.39 13.56
N ILE A 285 -9.33 -22.01 13.11
CA ILE A 285 -10.56 -22.77 13.33
C ILE A 285 -10.46 -24.16 12.68
N LEU A 286 -10.05 -24.23 11.41
CA LEU A 286 -9.91 -25.49 10.67
C LEU A 286 -8.93 -26.46 11.35
N GLU A 287 -7.79 -25.95 11.83
CA GLU A 287 -6.82 -26.76 12.55
C GLU A 287 -7.41 -27.29 13.88
N LYS A 288 -8.05 -26.42 14.67
CA LYS A 288 -8.65 -26.82 15.96
C LYS A 288 -9.78 -27.83 15.79
N GLU A 289 -10.66 -27.61 14.83
CA GLU A 289 -11.72 -28.57 14.52
C GLU A 289 -11.16 -29.93 14.09
N LYS A 290 -10.06 -29.95 13.31
CA LYS A 290 -9.39 -31.18 12.91
C LYS A 290 -8.75 -31.91 14.10
N GLU A 291 -8.07 -31.18 15.00
CA GLU A 291 -7.50 -31.72 16.23
C GLU A 291 -8.56 -32.35 17.15
N GLU A 292 -9.75 -31.73 17.22
CA GLU A 292 -10.87 -32.18 18.05
C GLU A 292 -11.81 -33.19 17.36
N GLY A 293 -11.57 -33.50 16.08
CA GLY A 293 -12.41 -34.42 15.31
C GLY A 293 -13.82 -33.89 14.99
N ILE A 294 -13.98 -32.57 14.93
CA ILE A 294 -15.25 -31.88 14.67
C ILE A 294 -15.46 -31.74 13.16
N ASN A 295 -16.62 -32.18 12.67
CA ASN A 295 -17.06 -31.95 11.29
C ASN A 295 -17.61 -30.51 11.12
N GLY A 296 -16.75 -29.50 11.31
CA GLY A 296 -17.10 -28.08 11.34
C GLY A 296 -16.98 -27.38 9.97
N MET A 297 -16.25 -26.27 9.91
CA MET A 297 -16.07 -25.46 8.70
C MET A 297 -15.65 -26.30 7.48
N TYR A 298 -14.76 -27.27 7.66
CA TYR A 298 -14.29 -28.09 6.54
C TYR A 298 -15.38 -28.96 5.90
N LYS A 299 -16.48 -29.23 6.62
CA LYS A 299 -17.64 -29.93 6.07
C LYS A 299 -18.51 -29.02 5.19
N VAL A 300 -18.45 -27.70 5.40
CA VAL A 300 -19.15 -26.70 4.58
C VAL A 300 -18.55 -26.65 3.18
N SER A 301 -17.22 -26.54 3.10
CA SER A 301 -16.49 -26.49 1.83
C SER A 301 -15.01 -26.77 2.03
N HIS A 302 -14.34 -27.20 0.96
CA HIS A 302 -12.88 -27.26 0.89
C HIS A 302 -12.28 -26.04 0.17
N GLU A 303 -13.14 -25.13 -0.31
CA GLU A 303 -12.75 -23.92 -1.03
C GLU A 303 -12.70 -22.74 -0.05
N LEU A 304 -11.50 -22.20 0.19
CA LEU A 304 -11.29 -21.08 1.10
C LEU A 304 -12.20 -19.85 0.81
N PRO A 305 -12.49 -19.47 -0.45
CA PRO A 305 -13.43 -18.37 -0.71
C PRO A 305 -14.85 -18.62 -0.16
N GLU A 306 -15.35 -19.86 -0.21
CA GLU A 306 -16.66 -20.20 0.34
C GLU A 306 -16.63 -20.20 1.88
N LEU A 307 -15.51 -20.64 2.45
CA LEU A 307 -15.26 -20.59 3.89
C LEU A 307 -15.19 -19.15 4.41
N ILE A 308 -14.62 -18.21 3.66
CA ILE A 308 -14.62 -16.77 4.00
C ILE A 308 -16.06 -16.23 4.06
N ILE A 309 -16.91 -16.57 3.09
CA ILE A 309 -18.32 -16.16 3.08
C ILE A 309 -19.05 -16.72 4.31
N HIS A 310 -18.83 -18.00 4.62
CA HIS A 310 -19.41 -18.66 5.79
C HIS A 310 -18.92 -18.02 7.11
N PHE A 311 -17.63 -17.74 7.22
CA PHE A 311 -17.01 -17.08 8.36
C PHE A 311 -17.59 -15.68 8.59
N ARG A 312 -17.60 -14.83 7.56
CA ARG A 312 -18.14 -13.47 7.65
C ARG A 312 -19.62 -13.45 8.02
N LYS A 313 -20.42 -14.36 7.45
CA LYS A 313 -21.85 -14.46 7.81
C LYS A 313 -22.04 -14.86 9.28
N THR A 314 -21.25 -15.81 9.77
CA THR A 314 -21.26 -16.22 11.18
C THR A 314 -20.83 -15.07 12.10
N LYS A 315 -19.74 -14.36 11.74
CA LYS A 315 -19.27 -13.18 12.46
C LYS A 315 -20.35 -12.11 12.57
N THR A 316 -21.02 -11.76 11.47
CA THR A 316 -22.14 -10.80 11.48
C THR A 316 -23.28 -11.23 12.41
N ILE A 317 -23.67 -12.52 12.38
CA ILE A 317 -24.72 -13.04 13.27
C ILE A 317 -24.33 -12.89 14.75
N LEU A 318 -23.10 -13.26 15.10
CA LEU A 318 -22.61 -13.18 16.47
C LEU A 318 -22.44 -11.72 16.94
N THR A 319 -22.03 -10.81 16.05
CA THR A 319 -21.92 -9.38 16.35
C THR A 319 -23.30 -8.79 16.66
N ASN A 320 -24.32 -9.14 15.87
CA ASN A 320 -25.68 -8.69 16.12
C ASN A 320 -26.21 -9.25 17.43
N TYR A 321 -25.91 -10.52 17.75
CA TYR A 321 -26.28 -11.09 19.05
C TYR A 321 -25.64 -10.35 20.24
N LYS A 322 -24.34 -10.00 20.15
CA LYS A 322 -23.63 -9.20 21.18
C LYS A 322 -24.28 -7.84 21.39
N LYS A 323 -24.82 -7.22 20.32
CA LYS A 323 -25.49 -5.91 20.37
C LYS A 323 -26.94 -5.96 20.85
N GLU A 324 -27.71 -6.94 20.39
CA GLU A 324 -29.17 -6.99 20.57
C GLU A 324 -29.60 -7.93 21.73
N GLY A 325 -28.70 -8.78 22.21
CA GLY A 325 -28.97 -9.76 23.28
C GLY A 325 -29.88 -10.92 22.84
N SER A 326 -30.30 -10.98 21.57
CA SER A 326 -31.17 -12.04 21.05
C SER A 326 -30.85 -12.37 19.59
N LEU A 327 -31.21 -13.58 19.15
CA LEU A 327 -31.08 -14.04 17.78
C LEU A 327 -32.47 -14.25 17.17
N ASN A 328 -32.67 -13.80 15.93
CA ASN A 328 -33.86 -14.18 15.15
C ASN A 328 -33.78 -15.66 14.71
N ASP A 329 -34.92 -16.22 14.29
CA ASP A 329 -35.01 -17.65 13.98
C ASP A 329 -34.14 -18.08 12.79
N LEU A 330 -33.98 -17.20 11.79
CA LEU A 330 -33.08 -17.45 10.65
C LEU A 330 -31.61 -17.56 11.10
N ALA A 331 -31.18 -16.72 12.03
CA ALA A 331 -29.83 -16.73 12.57
C ALA A 331 -29.57 -17.96 13.43
N LYS A 332 -30.53 -18.35 14.29
CA LYS A 332 -30.46 -19.61 15.05
C LYS A 332 -30.35 -20.81 14.12
N GLN A 333 -31.24 -20.89 13.12
CA GLN A 333 -31.24 -21.96 12.13
C GLN A 333 -29.92 -22.01 11.36
N TYR A 334 -29.35 -20.85 11.02
CA TYR A 334 -28.06 -20.79 10.34
C TYR A 334 -26.96 -21.43 11.20
N LEU A 335 -26.84 -20.99 12.46
CA LEU A 335 -25.83 -21.49 13.40
C LEU A 335 -25.98 -22.99 13.69
N THR A 336 -27.21 -23.54 13.69
CA THR A 336 -27.43 -24.96 13.96
C THR A 336 -27.23 -25.85 12.73
N CYS A 337 -27.56 -25.37 11.54
CA CYS A 337 -27.66 -26.22 10.35
C CYS A 337 -26.48 -26.10 9.37
N ASN A 338 -25.56 -25.14 9.57
CA ASN A 338 -24.48 -24.86 8.62
C ASN A 338 -23.10 -25.14 9.20
N TYR A 339 -22.97 -26.16 10.05
CA TYR A 339 -21.69 -26.61 10.61
C TYR A 339 -20.90 -25.51 11.36
N VAL A 340 -21.61 -24.60 12.03
CA VAL A 340 -20.99 -23.60 12.90
C VAL A 340 -20.69 -24.26 14.26
N SER A 341 -19.44 -24.70 14.43
CA SER A 341 -18.96 -25.32 15.67
C SER A 341 -18.87 -24.31 16.83
N ASP A 342 -18.81 -24.82 18.05
CA ASP A 342 -18.53 -23.96 19.22
C ASP A 342 -17.10 -23.42 19.20
N VAL A 343 -16.14 -24.17 18.62
CA VAL A 343 -14.78 -23.70 18.34
C VAL A 343 -14.81 -22.43 17.50
N MET A 344 -15.53 -22.45 16.38
CA MET A 344 -15.70 -21.30 15.49
C MET A 344 -16.34 -20.10 16.22
N LYS A 345 -17.43 -20.32 16.96
CA LYS A 345 -18.11 -19.25 17.71
C LYS A 345 -17.19 -18.62 18.74
N ASN A 346 -16.49 -19.44 19.53
CA ASN A 346 -15.61 -18.98 20.59
C ASN A 346 -14.44 -18.17 20.03
N ILE A 347 -13.78 -18.67 18.98
CA ILE A 347 -12.68 -17.95 18.32
C ILE A 347 -13.16 -16.61 17.78
N ILE A 348 -14.31 -16.59 17.09
CA ILE A 348 -14.87 -15.34 16.58
C ILE A 348 -15.16 -14.36 17.72
N LEU A 349 -15.85 -14.79 18.79
CA LEU A 349 -16.22 -13.93 19.92
C LEU A 349 -15.00 -13.39 20.68
N LEU A 350 -13.94 -14.18 20.83
CA LEU A 350 -12.68 -13.76 21.46
C LEU A 350 -11.92 -12.70 20.66
N ASN A 351 -12.14 -12.64 19.34
CA ASN A 351 -11.50 -11.70 18.43
C ASN A 351 -12.50 -10.63 17.93
N MET A 352 -13.57 -10.38 18.69
CA MET A 352 -14.43 -9.22 18.49
C MET A 352 -14.00 -8.10 19.42
N ASP A 353 -13.70 -6.94 18.85
CA ASP A 353 -13.55 -5.69 19.59
C ASP A 353 -14.80 -5.35 20.43
#